data_AF-A0AA43F016-F1
#
_entry.id   AF-A0AA43F016-F1
#
_cell.length_a   1.000
_cell.length_b   1.000
_cell.length_c   1.000
_cell.angle_alpha   90.00
_cell.angle_beta   90.00
_cell.angle_gamma   90.00
#
_symmetry.space_group_name_H-M   'P 1'
#
loop_
_entity.id
_entity.type
_entity.pdbx_description
1 polymer ?
#
loop_
_entity_poly.entity_id
_entity_poly.type
_entity_poly.pdbx_seq_one_letter_code
_entity_poly.pdbx_strand_id
1 'polypeptide(L)'
;MIERSHHDMGGQPAGKVKRSEHAYDEWELRVDAMMMLLTGVTGMKKRMTVDELRKNIEALPPADYDRMGYYDRWVISLTHTMIQRGVFTTDELARKLAEVGGLSPFSRRKRSRGK
;
A
#
# COMPACT_ATOMS: atom_id res chain seq x y z
N MET A 1 -23.05 13.82 -13.24
CA MET A 1 -23.30 13.12 -11.95
C MET A 1 -21.94 12.76 -11.41
N ILE A 2 -21.56 13.22 -10.21
CA ILE A 2 -20.28 12.81 -9.61
C ILE A 2 -20.51 11.41 -9.06
N GLU A 3 -19.87 10.42 -9.68
CA GLU A 3 -19.88 9.05 -9.17
C GLU A 3 -19.06 8.98 -7.89
N ARG A 4 -19.63 8.36 -6.85
CA ARG A 4 -18.99 8.24 -5.54
C ARG A 4 -17.79 7.28 -5.62
N SER A 5 -16.63 7.71 -5.12
CA SER A 5 -15.44 6.84 -5.06
C SER A 5 -15.58 5.77 -3.97
N HIS A 6 -14.94 4.61 -4.17
CA HIS A 6 -15.09 3.42 -3.31
C HIS A 6 -14.71 3.65 -1.84
N HIS A 7 -13.72 4.53 -1.58
CA HIS A 7 -13.27 4.83 -0.22
C HIS A 7 -14.31 5.60 0.61
N ASP A 8 -15.25 6.29 -0.04
CA ASP A 8 -16.28 7.10 0.60
C ASP A 8 -17.45 6.23 1.08
N MET A 9 -17.14 5.37 2.06
CA MET A 9 -18.09 4.39 2.60
C MET A 9 -18.94 4.92 3.77
N GLY A 10 -18.70 6.16 4.20
CA GLY A 10 -19.38 6.76 5.35
C GLY A 10 -20.90 6.71 5.21
N GLY A 11 -21.60 6.26 6.26
CA GLY A 11 -23.06 6.17 6.27
C GLY A 11 -23.67 4.95 5.57
N GLN A 12 -22.87 4.08 4.95
CA GLN A 12 -23.38 2.82 4.40
C GLN A 12 -23.69 1.78 5.50
N PRO A 13 -24.67 0.90 5.28
CA PRO A 13 -24.90 -0.25 6.16
C PRO A 13 -23.66 -1.14 6.26
N ALA A 14 -23.29 -1.51 7.48
CA ALA A 14 -22.21 -2.45 7.76
C ALA A 14 -22.55 -3.35 8.94
N GLY A 15 -21.92 -4.53 8.99
CA GLY A 15 -22.06 -5.45 10.12
C GLY A 15 -21.28 -4.98 11.36
N LYS A 16 -21.41 -5.74 12.46
CA LYS A 16 -20.60 -5.51 13.66
C LYS A 16 -19.11 -5.70 13.34
N VAL A 17 -18.28 -4.78 13.82
CA VAL A 17 -16.82 -4.88 13.69
C VAL A 17 -16.31 -6.06 14.51
N LYS A 18 -15.60 -6.98 13.85
CA LYS A 18 -14.83 -8.03 14.53
C LYS A 18 -13.45 -7.45 14.85
N ARG A 19 -13.19 -7.17 16.12
CA ARG A 19 -11.89 -6.66 16.56
C ARG A 19 -10.96 -7.84 16.83
N SER A 20 -9.75 -7.79 16.29
CA SER A 20 -8.67 -8.70 16.60
C SER A 20 -7.36 -7.92 16.60
N GLU A 21 -6.38 -8.39 17.37
CA GLU A 21 -5.03 -7.89 17.24
C GLU A 21 -4.40 -8.43 15.95
N HIS A 22 -3.56 -7.61 15.33
CA HIS A 22 -2.78 -7.99 14.15
C HIS A 22 -1.30 -7.90 14.53
N ALA A 23 -0.61 -9.04 14.49
CA ALA A 23 0.83 -9.06 14.66
C ALA A 23 1.46 -8.60 13.35
N TYR A 24 2.23 -7.50 13.39
CA TYR A 24 2.86 -6.98 12.20
C TYR A 24 3.98 -7.91 11.71
N ASP A 25 3.95 -8.21 10.42
CA ASP A 25 5.11 -8.80 9.76
C ASP A 25 6.22 -7.76 9.61
N GLU A 26 7.47 -8.22 9.53
CA GLU A 26 8.63 -7.33 9.38
C GLU A 26 8.52 -6.39 8.16
N TRP A 27 7.92 -6.87 7.06
CA TRP A 27 7.75 -6.06 5.85
C TRP A 27 6.73 -4.94 6.04
N GLU A 28 5.71 -5.13 6.88
CA GLU A 28 4.70 -4.12 7.19
C GLU A 28 5.36 -2.96 7.96
N LEU A 29 6.21 -3.29 8.93
CA LEU A 29 7.01 -2.31 9.66
C LEU A 29 7.98 -1.54 8.73
N ARG A 30 8.56 -2.22 7.73
CA ARG A 30 9.40 -1.57 6.72
C ARG A 30 8.59 -0.61 5.84
N VAL A 31 7.35 -0.97 5.48
CA VAL A 31 6.46 -0.09 4.70
C VAL A 31 6.07 1.16 5.49
N ASP A 32 5.76 1.01 6.77
CA ASP A 32 5.49 2.14 7.66
C ASP A 32 6.71 3.08 7.76
N ALA A 33 7.90 2.52 8.01
CA ALA A 33 9.14 3.28 8.07
C ALA A 33 9.44 4.01 6.75
N MET A 34 9.19 3.38 5.59
CA MET A 34 9.31 4.04 4.29
C MET A 34 8.36 5.23 4.17
N MET A 35 7.11 5.12 4.64
CA MET A 35 6.16 6.23 4.64
C MET A 35 6.67 7.40 5.49
N MET A 36 7.18 7.13 6.70
CA MET A 36 7.77 8.15 7.58
C MET A 36 8.94 8.90 6.93
N LEU A 37 9.85 8.16 6.29
CA LEU A 37 11.01 8.73 5.61
C LEU A 37 10.61 9.56 4.40
N LEU A 38 9.70 9.05 3.57
CA LEU A 38 9.27 9.71 2.33
C LEU A 38 8.42 10.95 2.59
N THR A 39 7.65 10.98 3.68
CA THR A 39 6.89 12.18 4.09
C THR A 39 7.75 13.22 4.81
N GLY A 40 8.99 12.88 5.16
CA GLY A 40 9.96 13.79 5.79
C GLY A 40 9.71 14.05 7.26
N VAL A 41 8.84 13.28 7.92
CA VAL A 41 8.53 13.42 9.36
C VAL A 41 9.78 13.21 10.23
N THR A 42 10.74 12.44 9.73
CA THR A 42 12.02 12.17 10.39
C THR A 42 13.09 13.25 10.16
N GLY A 43 12.75 14.41 9.59
CA GLY A 43 13.70 15.47 9.23
C GLY A 43 14.41 15.27 7.88
N MET A 44 14.06 14.22 7.14
CA MET A 44 14.56 13.95 5.79
C MET A 44 13.87 14.84 4.75
N LYS A 45 14.50 15.02 3.58
CA LYS A 45 13.88 15.74 2.46
C LYS A 45 12.55 15.08 2.09
N LYS A 46 11.45 15.82 2.21
CA LYS A 46 10.11 15.37 1.82
C LYS A 46 10.07 14.95 0.36
N ARG A 47 9.76 13.67 0.12
CA ARG A 47 9.62 13.03 -1.19
C ARG A 47 8.17 12.72 -1.58
N MET A 48 7.21 12.83 -0.66
CA MET A 48 5.77 12.76 -0.94
C MET A 48 4.93 13.44 0.16
N THR A 49 3.63 13.63 -0.09
CA THR A 49 2.63 14.02 0.90
C THR A 49 1.75 12.83 1.29
N VAL A 50 1.03 12.96 2.42
CA VAL A 50 0.01 11.98 2.80
C VAL A 50 -1.19 12.02 1.84
N ASP A 51 -1.46 13.16 1.21
CA ASP A 51 -2.55 13.28 0.23
C ASP A 51 -2.23 12.52 -1.07
N GLU A 52 -0.96 12.47 -1.49
CA GLU A 52 -0.53 11.62 -2.60
C GLU A 52 -0.66 10.13 -2.27
N LEU A 53 -0.39 9.74 -1.00
CA LEU A 53 -0.65 8.39 -0.52
C LEU A 53 -2.15 8.07 -0.62
N ARG A 54 -3.01 8.93 -0.06
CA ARG A 54 -4.46 8.75 -0.08
C ARG A 54 -5.00 8.64 -1.50
N LYS A 55 -4.67 9.61 -2.35
CA LYS A 55 -5.12 9.64 -3.75
C LYS A 55 -4.84 8.33 -4.49
N ASN A 56 -3.65 7.75 -4.33
CA ASN A 56 -3.28 6.52 -5.04
C ASN A 56 -3.95 5.27 -4.42
N ILE A 57 -4.24 5.25 -3.11
CA ILE A 57 -5.04 4.20 -2.47
C ILE A 57 -6.51 4.28 -2.90
N GLU A 58 -7.06 5.50 -2.95
CA GLU A 58 -8.46 5.77 -3.29
C GLU A 58 -8.76 5.53 -4.77
N ALA A 59 -7.74 5.57 -5.63
CA ALA A 59 -7.82 5.25 -7.05
C ALA A 59 -7.76 3.73 -7.33
N LEU A 60 -7.59 2.87 -6.32
CA LEU A 60 -7.59 1.43 -6.52
C LEU A 60 -8.98 0.94 -6.99
N PRO A 61 -9.05 -0.03 -7.92
CA PRO A 61 -10.30 -0.69 -8.26
C PRO A 61 -10.97 -1.27 -7.00
N PRO A 62 -12.31 -1.19 -6.87
CA PRO A 62 -13.04 -1.67 -5.68
C PRO A 62 -12.65 -3.08 -5.24
N ALA A 63 -12.57 -4.02 -6.19
CA ALA A 63 -12.23 -5.41 -5.92
C ALA A 63 -10.81 -5.58 -5.34
N ASP A 64 -9.85 -4.76 -5.76
CA ASP A 64 -8.50 -4.78 -5.23
C ASP A 64 -8.43 -4.10 -3.86
N TYR A 65 -9.13 -2.98 -3.68
CA TYR A 65 -9.23 -2.27 -2.40
C TYR A 65 -9.73 -3.19 -1.28
N ASP A 66 -10.75 -4.01 -1.57
CA ASP A 66 -11.37 -4.92 -0.61
C ASP A 66 -10.52 -6.17 -0.31
N ARG A 67 -9.73 -6.64 -1.29
CA ARG A 67 -8.89 -7.84 -1.17
C ARG A 67 -7.54 -7.57 -0.50
N MET A 68 -7.01 -6.36 -0.69
CA MET A 68 -5.69 -5.96 -0.21
C MET A 68 -5.68 -5.72 1.30
N GLY A 69 -4.60 -6.11 1.94
CA GLY A 69 -4.32 -5.72 3.32
C GLY A 69 -4.11 -4.21 3.46
N TYR A 70 -3.97 -3.75 4.71
CA TYR A 70 -3.72 -2.33 4.99
C TYR A 70 -2.37 -1.87 4.39
N TYR A 71 -1.28 -2.58 4.71
CA TYR A 71 0.06 -2.25 4.22
C TYR A 71 0.29 -2.62 2.76
N ASP A 72 -0.50 -3.55 2.19
CA ASP A 72 -0.51 -3.81 0.74
C ASP A 72 -0.89 -2.54 -0.04
N ARG A 73 -1.94 -1.85 0.41
CA ARG A 73 -2.39 -0.60 -0.21
C ARG A 73 -1.34 0.51 -0.08
N TRP A 74 -0.66 0.58 1.07
CA TRP A 74 0.43 1.54 1.26
C TRP A 74 1.59 1.28 0.32
N VAL A 75 2.12 0.05 0.26
CA VAL A 75 3.31 -0.23 -0.57
C VAL A 75 3.02 0.01 -2.07
N ILE A 76 1.82 -0.32 -2.54
CA ILE A 76 1.38 -0.01 -3.91
C ILE A 76 1.33 1.50 -4.13
N SER A 77 0.72 2.23 -3.21
CA SER A 77 0.61 3.68 -3.31
C SER A 77 1.98 4.38 -3.27
N LEU A 78 2.88 3.97 -2.38
CA LEU A 78 4.25 4.47 -2.32
C LEU A 78 4.96 4.24 -3.65
N THR A 79 4.83 3.03 -4.20
CA THR A 79 5.42 2.65 -5.50
C THR A 79 4.89 3.55 -6.62
N HIS A 80 3.56 3.73 -6.70
CA HIS A 80 2.95 4.63 -7.69
C HIS A 80 3.43 6.07 -7.54
N THR A 81 3.49 6.60 -6.32
CA THR A 81 3.96 7.97 -6.09
C THR A 81 5.43 8.15 -6.50
N MET A 82 6.29 7.17 -6.22
CA MET A 82 7.70 7.24 -6.62
C MET A 82 7.89 7.19 -8.13
N ILE A 83 7.09 6.40 -8.84
CA ILE A 83 7.06 6.38 -10.32
C ILE A 83 6.54 7.70 -10.87
N GLN A 84 5.42 8.21 -10.35
CA GLN A 84 4.82 9.49 -10.77
C GLN A 84 5.78 10.68 -10.58
N ARG A 85 6.63 10.63 -9.54
CA ARG A 85 7.65 11.64 -9.25
C ARG A 85 8.98 11.40 -9.97
N GLY A 86 9.09 10.36 -10.79
CA GLY A 86 10.30 10.04 -11.55
C GLY A 86 11.50 9.63 -10.68
N VAL A 87 11.26 9.10 -9.47
CA VAL A 87 12.33 8.59 -8.60
C VAL A 87 12.92 7.30 -9.17
N PHE A 88 12.06 6.46 -9.76
CA PHE A 88 12.43 5.31 -10.57
C PHE A 88 11.32 5.02 -11.59
N THR A 89 11.66 4.26 -12.63
CA THR A 89 10.76 3.83 -13.69
C THR A 89 10.14 2.45 -13.39
N THR A 90 9.06 2.12 -14.09
CA THR A 90 8.47 0.77 -14.05
C THR A 90 9.48 -0.31 -14.46
N ASP A 91 10.35 -0.01 -15.41
CA ASP A 91 11.35 -0.95 -15.91
C ASP A 91 12.46 -1.22 -14.88
N GLU A 92 12.91 -0.18 -14.17
CA GLU A 92 13.87 -0.34 -13.06
C GLU A 92 13.26 -1.16 -11.93
N LEU A 93 11.98 -0.92 -11.60
CA LEU A 93 11.27 -1.71 -10.61
C LEU A 93 11.15 -3.17 -11.06
N ALA A 94 10.77 -3.43 -12.31
CA ALA A 94 10.63 -4.78 -12.85
C ALA A 94 11.96 -5.55 -12.83
N ARG A 95 13.06 -4.90 -13.26
CA ARG A 95 14.42 -5.47 -13.16
C ARG A 95 14.78 -5.80 -11.71
N LYS A 96 14.48 -4.88 -10.78
CA LYS A 96 14.80 -5.11 -9.37
C LYS A 96 13.99 -6.25 -8.77
N LEU A 97 12.70 -6.37 -9.12
CA LEU A 97 11.85 -7.48 -8.69
C LEU A 97 12.36 -8.83 -9.19
N ALA A 98 12.83 -8.89 -10.45
CA ALA A 98 13.44 -10.10 -11.01
C ALA A 98 14.74 -10.48 -10.29
N GLU A 99 15.60 -9.49 -9.99
CA GLU A 99 16.87 -9.69 -9.26
C GLU A 99 16.65 -10.29 -7.87
N VAL A 100 15.67 -9.77 -7.11
CA VAL A 100 15.41 -10.22 -5.73
C VAL A 100 14.58 -11.52 -5.66
N GLY A 101 14.36 -12.19 -6.79
CA GLY A 101 13.56 -13.42 -6.87
C GLY A 101 12.07 -13.21 -6.57
N GLY A 102 11.58 -11.97 -6.70
CA GLY A 102 10.24 -11.57 -6.32
C GLY A 102 9.21 -11.83 -7.42
N LEU A 103 8.62 -13.03 -7.45
CA LEU A 103 7.24 -13.16 -7.92
C LEU A 103 6.36 -12.33 -6.97
N SER A 104 5.67 -11.33 -7.53
CA SER A 104 4.55 -10.54 -7.01
C SER A 104 4.27 -10.57 -5.49
N PRO A 105 4.03 -9.42 -4.82
CA PRO A 105 3.55 -9.37 -3.43
C PRO A 105 2.35 -10.30 -3.15
N PHE A 106 1.54 -10.59 -4.17
CA PHE A 106 0.38 -11.48 -4.08
C PHE A 106 0.73 -12.98 -3.98
N SER A 107 1.96 -13.39 -4.30
CA SER A 107 2.36 -14.81 -4.31
C SER A 107 2.71 -15.37 -2.92
N ARG A 108 2.96 -14.51 -1.92
CA ARG A 108 3.45 -14.93 -0.59
C ARG A 108 2.37 -15.46 0.37
N ARG A 109 1.07 -15.29 0.09
CA ARG A 109 -0.01 -15.74 1.00
C ARG A 109 -0.10 -17.26 1.22
N LYS A 110 0.69 -18.11 0.55
CA LYS A 110 0.66 -19.58 0.72
C LYS A 110 1.78 -20.20 1.55
N ARG A 111 2.64 -19.44 2.25
CA ARG A 111 3.65 -20.04 3.12
C ARG A 111 3.63 -19.42 4.52
N SER A 112 3.27 -20.26 5.50
CA SER A 112 3.33 -20.07 6.97
C SER A 112 1.98 -19.66 7.61
N ARG A 113 1.36 -20.42 8.53
CA ARG A 113 1.80 -21.62 9.27
C ARG A 113 0.58 -22.37 9.81
N GLY A 114 0.51 -23.66 9.52
CA GLY A 114 -0.01 -24.62 10.47
C GLY A 114 0.97 -24.73 11.63
N LYS A 115 0.44 -24.59 12.83
CA LYS A 115 0.81 -25.34 14.03
C LYS A 115 -0.48 -25.63 14.78
#